data_AF-A0A816GG05-F1
#
_entry.id   AF-A0A816GG05-F1
#
_cell.length_a   1.000
_cell.length_b   1.000
_cell.length_c   1.000
_cell.angle_alpha   90.00
_cell.angle_beta   90.00
_cell.angle_gamma   90.00
#
_symmetry.space_group_name_H-M   'P 1'
#
loop_
_entity.id
_entity.type
_entity.pdbx_description
1 polymer ?
#
loop_
_entity_poly.entity_id
_entity_poly.type
_entity_poly.pdbx_seq_one_letter_code
_entity_poly.pdbx_strand_id
1 'polypeptide(L)' 'DEKQDLHMSVITDRVEGGGSTVDGLVEIMLHRRVIADDGLGVSDPLDEMGIDGQPLIVRGKRMK' A
#
# COMPACT_ATOMS: atom_id res chain seq x y z
N ASP A 1 -4.61 -27.02 -2.03
CA ASP A 1 -4.84 -26.47 -0.70
C ASP A 1 -5.10 -27.50 0.36
N GLU A 2 -6.30 -28.06 0.58
CA GLU A 2 -6.50 -28.94 1.76
C GLU A 2 -5.61 -30.21 1.81
N LYS A 3 -5.02 -30.62 0.67
CA LYS A 3 -4.10 -31.76 0.57
C LYS A 3 -2.61 -31.39 0.48
N GLN A 4 -2.26 -30.10 0.44
CA GLN A 4 -0.88 -29.63 0.37
C GLN A 4 -0.70 -28.43 1.31
N ASP A 5 0.20 -28.57 2.29
CA ASP A 5 0.52 -27.56 3.30
C ASP A 5 1.30 -26.37 2.69
N LEU A 6 0.61 -25.58 1.87
CA LEU A 6 1.20 -24.47 1.11
C LEU A 6 1.04 -23.17 1.90
N HIS A 7 2.18 -22.53 2.19
CA HIS A 7 2.22 -21.23 2.84
C HIS A 7 2.90 -20.20 1.96
N MET A 8 2.36 -18.98 1.97
CA MET A 8 2.95 -17.82 1.32
C MET A 8 3.09 -16.69 2.34
N SER A 9 4.28 -16.11 2.40
CA SER A 9 4.59 -14.95 3.23
C SER A 9 5.09 -13.82 2.34
N VAL A 10 4.80 -12.58 2.74
CA VAL A 10 5.32 -11.37 2.10
C VAL A 10 5.90 -10.49 3.19
N ILE A 11 7.19 -10.17 3.08
CA ILE A 11 7.86 -9.25 4.00
C ILE A 11 8.02 -7.89 3.32
N THR A 12 7.53 -6.84 3.96
CA THR A 12 7.57 -5.47 3.47
C THR A 12 8.78 -4.71 4.03
N ASP A 13 9.26 -3.71 3.29
CA ASP A 13 10.36 -2.84 3.74
C ASP A 13 9.90 -1.66 4.63
N ARG A 14 8.58 -1.51 4.81
CA ARG A 14 7.91 -0.46 5.58
C ARG A 14 6.51 -0.89 6.04
N VAL A 15 5.84 -0.02 6.79
CA VAL A 15 4.42 -0.19 7.16
C VAL A 15 3.55 0.01 5.92
N GLU A 16 2.75 -1.00 5.58
CA GLU A 16 1.85 -1.00 4.42
C GLU A 16 0.49 -1.56 4.84
N GLY A 17 -0.58 -1.04 4.24
CA GLY A 17 -1.90 -1.64 4.37
C GLY A 17 -2.04 -2.84 3.43
N GLY A 18 -2.61 -3.93 3.90
CA GLY A 18 -2.85 -5.13 3.10
C GLY A 18 -4.12 -5.85 3.48
N GLY A 19 -4.58 -6.75 2.61
CA GLY A 19 -5.82 -7.48 2.74
C GLY A 19 -5.81 -8.83 2.01
N SER A 20 -6.85 -9.62 2.27
CA SER A 20 -7.13 -10.90 1.60
C SER A 20 -8.60 -10.91 1.20
N THR A 21 -8.93 -10.08 0.21
CA THR A 21 -10.33 -9.84 -0.20
C THR A 21 -10.93 -11.03 -0.97
N VAL A 22 -10.09 -11.93 -1.46
CA VAL A 22 -10.48 -13.16 -2.16
C VAL A 22 -9.61 -14.32 -1.65
N ASP A 23 -10.22 -15.48 -1.45
CA ASP A 23 -9.52 -16.69 -0.98
C ASP A 23 -8.32 -17.02 -1.88
N GLY A 24 -7.17 -17.29 -1.24
CA GLY A 24 -5.92 -17.60 -1.93
C GLY A 24 -5.19 -16.38 -2.52
N LEU A 25 -5.69 -15.15 -2.32
CA LEU A 25 -5.05 -13.92 -2.79
C LEU A 25 -4.68 -13.00 -1.62
N VAL A 26 -3.52 -12.37 -1.74
CA VAL A 26 -3.04 -11.34 -0.82
C VAL A 26 -2.76 -10.07 -1.63
N GLU A 27 -3.23 -8.93 -1.16
CA GLU A 27 -3.01 -7.62 -1.78
C GLU A 27 -2.39 -6.61 -0.80
N ILE A 28 -1.63 -5.67 -1.34
CA ILE A 28 -0.91 -4.63 -0.57
C ILE A 28 -1.04 -3.30 -1.28
N MET A 29 -1.37 -2.24 -0.52
CA MET A 29 -1.41 -0.87 -1.02
C MET A 29 0.00 -0.26 -1.03
N LEU A 30 0.57 -0.10 -2.23
CA LEU A 30 1.96 0.35 -2.37
C LEU A 30 2.11 1.87 -2.16
N HIS A 31 1.11 2.63 -2.60
CA HIS A 31 1.09 4.07 -2.54
C HIS A 31 -0.36 4.55 -2.69
N ARG A 32 -0.69 5.70 -2.10
CA ARG A 32 -2.00 6.32 -2.20
C ARG A 32 -1.85 7.82 -2.38
N ARG A 33 -2.76 8.39 -3.15
CA ARG A 33 -2.89 9.82 -3.43
C ARG A 33 -4.38 10.15 -3.54
N VAL A 34 -4.83 11.20 -2.88
CA VAL A 34 -6.23 11.62 -2.84
C VAL A 34 -6.27 13.13 -3.02
N ILE A 35 -7.01 13.60 -4.04
CA ILE A 35 -7.08 15.03 -4.41
C ILE A 35 -8.08 15.85 -3.57
N ALA A 36 -8.74 15.21 -2.61
CA ALA A 36 -9.73 15.82 -1.73
C ALA A 36 -9.46 15.42 -0.28
N ASP A 37 -9.62 16.38 0.63
CA ASP A 37 -9.59 16.16 2.08
C ASP A 37 -10.81 15.33 2.51
N ASP A 38 -10.63 14.51 3.54
CA ASP A 38 -11.68 13.62 4.07
C ASP A 38 -12.50 14.25 5.21
N GLY A 39 -12.19 15.48 5.61
CA GLY A 39 -12.90 16.22 6.64
C GLY A 39 -12.60 15.78 8.07
N LEU A 40 -11.55 14.98 8.29
CA LEU A 40 -11.23 14.42 9.61
C LEU A 40 -10.22 15.27 10.42
N GLY A 41 -9.99 16.51 10.00
CA GLY A 41 -9.31 17.53 10.81
C GLY A 41 -7.91 17.93 10.35
N VAL A 42 -7.36 17.28 9.31
CA VAL A 42 -6.08 17.67 8.71
C VAL A 42 -6.25 18.87 7.78
N SER A 43 -7.41 18.98 7.11
CA SER A 43 -7.75 20.09 6.21
C SER A 43 -6.81 20.21 5.00
N ASP A 44 -6.26 19.09 4.56
CA ASP A 44 -5.36 19.01 3.41
C ASP A 44 -5.54 17.66 2.72
N PRO A 45 -5.65 17.63 1.37
CA PRO A 45 -5.70 16.38 0.64
C PRO A 45 -4.37 15.61 0.77
N LEU A 46 -4.45 14.29 0.65
CA LEU A 46 -3.25 13.44 0.57
C LEU A 46 -2.64 13.55 -0.84
N ASP A 47 -2.03 14.69 -1.14
CA ASP A 47 -1.50 15.06 -2.45
C ASP A 47 -0.04 15.50 -2.39
N GLU A 48 0.84 14.66 -1.84
CA GLU A 48 2.25 14.99 -1.67
C GLU A 48 2.98 15.21 -3.00
N MET A 49 3.76 16.29 -3.03
CA MET A 49 4.64 16.65 -4.15
C MET A 49 6.10 16.29 -3.82
N GLY A 50 6.84 15.89 -4.85
CA GLY A 50 8.29 15.76 -4.85
C GLY A 50 8.98 17.13 -4.82
N ILE A 51 10.30 17.09 -4.63
CA ILE A 51 11.15 18.28 -4.53
C ILE A 51 11.15 19.11 -5.83
N ASP A 52 10.89 18.45 -6.96
CA ASP A 52 10.76 19.04 -8.30
C ASP A 52 9.35 19.62 -8.58
N GLY A 53 8.45 19.59 -7.59
CA GLY A 53 7.07 20.02 -7.74
C GLY A 53 6.20 19.06 -8.55
N GLN A 54 6.71 17.89 -8.93
CA GLN A 54 5.94 16.82 -9.55
C GLN A 54 5.30 15.93 -8.48
N PRO A 55 4.31 15.10 -8.80
CA PRO A 55 3.75 14.15 -7.84
C PRO A 55 4.81 13.25 -7.21
N LEU A 56 4.70 12.98 -5.92
CA LEU A 56 5.68 12.17 -5.20
C LEU A 56 5.82 10.77 -5.80
N ILE A 57 7.06 10.37 -6.06
CA ILE A 57 7.40 9.01 -6.53
C ILE A 57 8.05 8.24 -5.39
N VAL A 58 7.50 7.06 -5.08
CA VAL A 58 8.05 6.15 -4.07
C VAL A 58 8.58 4.87 -4.71
N ARG A 59 9.64 4.31 -4.13
CA ARG A 59 10.19 3.00 -4.48
C ARG A 59 10.37 2.17 -3.21
N GLY A 60 10.03 0.90 -3.28
CA GLY A 60 10.19 -0.05 -2.19
C GLY A 60 10.47 -1.46 -2.69
N LYS A 61 10.87 -2.34 -1.77
CA LYS A 61 11.18 -3.75 -2.00
C LYS A 61 10.31 -4.62 -1.11
N ARG A 62 9.89 -5.77 -1.64
CA ARG A 62 9.23 -6.84 -0.88
C ARG A 62 10.00 -8.14 -1.06
N MET A 63 10.15 -8.89 0.01
CA MET A 63 10.85 -10.17 0.00
C MET A 63 9.84 -11.30 0.00
N LYS A 64 10.22 -12.38 -0.69
CA LYS A 64 9.54 -13.68 -0.66
C LYS A 64 10.01 -14.45 0.56
#